data_AF-A0ABD5BLZ2-F1
#
_entry.id   AF-A0ABD5BLZ2-F1
#
_cell.length_a   1.000
_cell.length_b   1.000
_cell.length_c   1.000
_cell.angle_alpha   90.00
_cell.angle_beta   90.00
_cell.angle_gamma   90.00
#
_symmetry.space_group_name_H-M   'P 1'
#
loop_
_entity.id
_entity.type
_entity.pdbx_description
1 polymer ?
#
loop_
_entity_poly.entity_id
_entity_poly.type
_entity_poly.pdbx_seq_one_letter_code
_entity_poly.pdbx_strand_id
1 'polypeptide(L)'
;GEPYYTAPPAHSWLSQVTRQPGRLRIGMMTEAWNGGKTESNIAGATAETEVLLAALGHQVSETEMAIGVSWQELVFANAQIWCANLVGWVDGLSQASGRAISSETLEPETLACYRYGQAV
;
A
#
# COMPACT_ATOMS: atom_id res chain seq x y z
N GLY A 1 9.70 -12.55 16.93
CA GLY A 1 10.52 -11.40 17.34
C GLY A 1 10.26 -10.24 16.41
N GLU A 2 10.75 -9.04 16.71
CA GLU A 2 10.71 -7.91 15.76
C GLU A 2 11.83 -8.10 14.72
N PRO A 3 11.50 -8.45 13.46
CA PRO A 3 12.52 -8.77 12.47
C PRO A 3 13.11 -7.52 11.82
N TYR A 4 12.50 -6.35 12.05
CA TYR A 4 12.89 -5.08 11.45
C TYR A 4 13.18 -4.06 12.55
N TYR A 5 14.36 -3.45 12.49
CA TYR A 5 14.77 -2.39 13.38
C TYR A 5 14.85 -1.07 12.60
N THR A 6 14.16 -0.05 13.11
CA THR A 6 14.29 1.32 12.65
C THR A 6 14.95 2.13 13.76
N ALA A 7 16.10 2.75 13.47
CA ALA A 7 16.79 3.56 14.46
C ALA A 7 15.90 4.74 14.91
N PRO A 8 15.89 5.09 16.21
CA PRO A 8 15.14 6.24 16.67
C PRO A 8 15.70 7.53 16.03
N PRO A 9 14.85 8.51 15.71
CA PRO A 9 15.32 9.80 15.21
C PRO A 9 16.21 10.47 16.26
N ALA A 10 17.18 11.27 15.80
CA ALA A 10 18.09 12.02 16.68
C ALA A 10 17.37 13.05 17.59
N HIS A 11 16.12 13.39 17.26
CA HIS A 11 15.28 14.32 17.98
C HIS A 11 13.85 13.78 18.09
N SER A 12 13.08 14.28 19.05
CA SER A 12 11.67 13.88 19.16
C SER A 12 10.86 14.39 17.96
N TRP A 13 9.83 13.64 17.57
CA TRP A 13 8.91 14.04 16.51
C TRP A 13 8.24 15.39 16.80
N LEU A 14 7.87 15.63 18.06
CA LEU A 14 7.28 16.89 18.51
C LEU A 14 8.23 18.08 18.27
N SER A 15 9.53 17.91 18.49
CA SER A 15 10.49 19.00 18.29
C SER A 15 10.70 19.35 16.81
N GLN A 16 10.28 18.49 15.87
CA GLN A 16 10.41 18.77 14.44
C GLN A 16 9.25 19.62 13.89
N VAL A 17 8.09 19.67 14.55
CA VAL A 17 6.89 20.35 14.04
C VAL A 17 7.09 21.86 13.84
N THR A 18 7.92 22.49 14.67
CA THR A 18 8.22 23.93 14.60
C THR A 18 9.50 24.25 13.85
N ARG A 19 10.23 23.23 13.37
CA ARG A 19 11.50 23.42 12.68
C ARG A 19 11.25 23.70 11.19
N GLN A 20 11.84 24.78 10.69
CA GLN A 20 11.79 25.11 9.26
C GLN A 20 12.44 23.99 8.42
N PRO A 21 11.71 23.37 7.47
CA PRO A 21 12.26 22.29 6.64
C PRO A 21 13.17 22.80 5.52
N GLY A 22 13.22 24.13 5.30
CA GLY A 22 13.87 24.73 4.15
C GLY A 22 13.09 24.49 2.85
N ARG A 23 13.79 24.57 1.72
CA ARG A 23 13.19 24.36 0.40
C ARG A 23 13.21 22.88 0.01
N LEU A 24 12.05 22.24 0.11
CA LEU A 24 11.84 20.85 -0.29
C LEU A 24 11.63 20.70 -1.80
N ARG A 25 11.91 19.49 -2.30
CA ARG A 25 11.53 19.00 -3.63
C ARG A 25 10.40 18.00 -3.43
N ILE A 26 9.23 18.29 -3.98
CA ILE A 26 7.99 17.55 -3.74
C ILE A 26 7.49 17.02 -5.09
N GLY A 27 7.37 15.71 -5.19
CA GLY A 27 6.76 15.05 -6.33
C GLY A 27 5.27 14.83 -6.07
N MET A 28 4.42 15.28 -6.98
CA MET A 28 2.98 15.05 -6.93
C MET A 28 2.62 13.91 -7.88
N MET A 29 1.94 12.89 -7.36
CA MET A 29 1.42 11.78 -8.15
C MET A 29 -0.10 11.77 -7.99
N THR A 30 -0.80 12.12 -9.06
CA THR A 30 -2.27 12.29 -9.10
C THR A 30 -2.97 11.11 -9.76
N GLU A 31 -2.23 10.24 -10.45
CA GLU A 31 -2.74 9.05 -11.12
C GLU A 31 -2.30 7.78 -10.39
N ALA A 32 -3.16 6.77 -10.34
CA ALA A 32 -2.82 5.49 -9.75
C ALA A 32 -2.00 4.62 -10.72
N TRP A 33 -1.16 3.73 -10.19
CA TRP A 33 -0.33 2.82 -11.02
C TRP A 33 -1.12 1.92 -11.97
N ASN A 34 -2.40 1.69 -11.68
CA ASN A 34 -3.29 0.92 -12.53
C ASN A 34 -3.88 1.72 -13.70
N GLY A 35 -3.45 2.97 -13.91
CA GLY A 35 -4.00 3.89 -14.90
C GLY A 35 -5.39 4.42 -14.54
N GLY A 36 -5.86 4.15 -13.33
CA GLY A 36 -7.12 4.67 -12.82
C GLY A 36 -7.03 6.17 -12.59
N LYS A 37 -8.03 6.90 -13.09
CA LYS A 37 -8.16 8.33 -12.85
C LYS A 37 -8.64 8.57 -11.42
N THR A 38 -7.96 9.48 -10.74
CA THR A 38 -8.42 10.00 -9.45
C THR A 38 -9.71 10.80 -9.64
N GLU A 39 -10.64 10.64 -8.71
CA GLU A 39 -11.90 11.39 -8.70
C GLU A 39 -11.65 12.90 -8.71
N SER A 40 -12.50 13.64 -9.42
CA SER A 40 -12.25 15.04 -9.76
C SER A 40 -12.12 15.96 -8.54
N ASN A 41 -12.86 15.68 -7.46
CA ASN A 41 -12.77 16.42 -6.21
C ASN A 41 -11.43 16.18 -5.48
N ILE A 42 -10.91 14.95 -5.52
CA ILE A 42 -9.61 14.59 -4.93
C ILE A 42 -8.48 15.19 -5.77
N ALA A 43 -8.58 15.11 -7.10
CA ALA A 43 -7.62 15.72 -8.00
C ALA A 43 -7.56 17.25 -7.81
N GLY A 44 -8.72 17.90 -7.67
CA GLY A 44 -8.82 19.34 -7.38
C GLY A 44 -8.14 19.73 -6.07
N ALA A 45 -8.43 19.02 -4.97
CA ALA A 45 -7.79 19.28 -3.68
C ALA A 45 -6.26 19.06 -3.71
N THR A 46 -5.82 18.08 -4.50
CA THR A 46 -4.38 17.81 -4.70
C THR A 46 -3.70 18.96 -5.46
N ALA A 47 -4.35 19.51 -6.50
CA ALA A 47 -3.84 20.66 -7.24
C ALA A 47 -3.80 21.94 -6.38
N GLU A 48 -4.80 22.19 -5.53
CA GLU A 48 -4.78 23.30 -4.58
C GLU A 48 -3.59 23.18 -3.60
N THR A 49 -3.28 21.96 -3.17
CA THR A 49 -2.13 21.68 -2.29
C THR A 49 -0.80 21.96 -2.98
N GLU A 50 -0.66 21.63 -4.26
CA GLU A 50 0.52 21.97 -5.06
C GLU A 50 0.76 23.49 -5.10
N VAL A 51 -0.29 24.27 -5.35
CA VAL A 51 -0.21 25.75 -5.36
C VAL A 51 0.23 26.28 -3.99
N LEU A 52 -0.35 25.75 -2.91
CA LEU A 52 0.02 26.17 -1.55
C LEU A 52 1.49 25.86 -1.24
N LEU A 53 1.97 24.65 -1.57
CA LEU A 53 3.36 24.26 -1.35
C LEU A 53 4.34 25.10 -2.16
N ALA A 54 4.00 25.43 -3.41
CA ALA A 54 4.79 26.33 -4.23
C ALA A 54 4.85 27.75 -3.63
N ALA A 55 3.72 28.27 -3.13
CA ALA A 55 3.64 29.57 -2.47
C ALA A 55 4.46 29.62 -1.16
N LEU A 56 4.60 28.50 -0.47
CA LEU A 56 5.49 28.34 0.70
C LEU A 56 6.98 28.24 0.32
N GLY A 57 7.31 28.30 -0.98
CA GLY A 57 8.69 28.35 -1.48
C GLY A 57 9.28 26.99 -1.86
N HIS A 58 8.49 25.92 -1.85
CA HIS A 58 8.94 24.59 -2.27
C HIS A 58 9.04 24.45 -3.79
N GLN A 59 9.79 23.45 -4.25
CA GLN A 59 9.79 23.01 -5.64
C GLN A 59 8.80 21.85 -5.77
N VAL A 60 7.70 22.09 -6.47
CA VAL A 60 6.68 21.07 -6.72
C VAL A 60 6.70 20.71 -8.19
N SER A 61 6.56 19.43 -8.49
CA SER A 61 6.44 18.93 -9.87
C SER A 61 5.58 17.68 -9.89
N GLU A 62 4.73 17.56 -10.90
CA GLU A 62 4.11 16.29 -11.24
C GLU A 62 5.18 15.23 -11.52
N THR A 63 4.99 14.03 -10.99
CA THR A 63 5.93 12.93 -11.15
C THR A 63 5.18 11.62 -11.33
N GLU A 64 5.76 10.75 -12.13
CA GLU A 64 5.42 9.34 -12.14
C GLU A 64 6.45 8.59 -11.30
N MET A 65 5.97 7.75 -10.37
CA MET A 65 6.83 6.88 -9.59
C MET A 65 6.71 5.46 -10.14
N ALA A 66 7.61 5.10 -11.05
CA ALA A 66 7.64 3.77 -11.63
C ALA A 66 7.96 2.72 -10.56
N ILE A 67 7.10 1.72 -10.42
CA ILE A 67 7.29 0.56 -9.54
C ILE A 67 8.30 -0.47 -10.10
N GLY A 68 8.80 -0.24 -11.31
CA GLY A 68 9.79 -1.11 -11.98
C GLY A 68 9.22 -2.34 -12.68
N VAL A 69 7.91 -2.57 -12.58
CA VAL A 69 7.15 -3.65 -13.24
C VAL A 69 5.81 -3.11 -13.75
N SER A 70 5.13 -3.86 -14.61
CA SER A 70 3.77 -3.53 -15.01
C SER A 70 2.78 -3.66 -13.83
N TRP A 71 1.64 -2.98 -13.91
CA TRP A 71 0.55 -3.14 -12.94
C TRP A 71 0.10 -4.60 -12.83
N GLN A 72 0.04 -5.32 -13.96
CA GLN A 72 -0.36 -6.72 -14.01
C GLN A 72 0.63 -7.62 -13.28
N GLU A 73 1.93 -7.41 -13.47
CA GLU A 73 2.99 -8.13 -12.74
C GLU A 73 2.92 -7.85 -11.25
N LEU A 74 2.69 -6.59 -10.84
CA LEU A 74 2.50 -6.24 -9.43
C LEU A 74 1.30 -6.95 -8.81
N VAL A 75 0.14 -6.91 -9.49
CA VAL A 75 -1.09 -7.57 -9.01
C VAL A 75 -0.89 -9.08 -8.90
N PHE A 76 -0.22 -9.68 -9.90
CA PHE A 76 0.06 -11.11 -9.90
C PHE A 76 0.98 -11.50 -8.74
N ALA A 77 2.11 -10.80 -8.56
CA ALA A 77 3.04 -11.04 -7.46
C ALA A 77 2.36 -10.85 -6.09
N ASN A 78 1.53 -9.81 -5.95
CA ASN A 78 0.75 -9.59 -4.73
C ASN A 78 -0.24 -10.74 -4.47
N ALA A 79 -0.98 -11.18 -5.49
CA ALA A 79 -1.93 -12.29 -5.34
C ALA A 79 -1.23 -13.58 -4.91
N GLN A 80 -0.05 -13.89 -5.46
CA GLN A 80 0.76 -15.04 -5.06
C GLN A 80 1.14 -14.98 -3.58
N ILE A 81 1.73 -13.87 -3.12
CA ILE A 81 2.15 -13.70 -1.72
C ILE A 81 0.96 -13.80 -0.77
N TRP A 82 -0.14 -13.11 -1.09
CA TRP A 82 -1.34 -13.13 -0.25
C TRP A 82 -1.96 -14.52 -0.15
N CYS A 83 -2.11 -15.21 -1.28
CA CYS A 83 -2.73 -16.54 -1.30
C CYS A 83 -1.86 -17.59 -0.61
N ALA A 84 -0.54 -17.58 -0.85
CA ALA A 84 0.39 -18.50 -0.18
C ALA A 84 0.37 -18.31 1.35
N ASN A 85 0.36 -17.05 1.81
CA ASN A 85 0.24 -16.75 3.24
C ASN A 85 -1.11 -17.21 3.82
N LEU A 86 -2.21 -17.01 3.08
CA LEU A 86 -3.57 -17.37 3.53
C LEU A 86 -3.70 -18.86 3.87
N VAL A 87 -2.98 -19.75 3.18
CA VAL A 87 -3.02 -21.20 3.42
C VAL A 87 -2.79 -21.53 4.90
N GLY A 88 -1.71 -21.01 5.49
CA GLY A 88 -1.38 -21.28 6.89
C GLY A 88 -2.43 -20.77 7.88
N TRP A 89 -3.08 -19.65 7.58
CA TRP A 89 -4.16 -19.10 8.42
C TRP A 89 -5.40 -19.98 8.35
N VAL A 90 -5.82 -20.38 7.14
CA VAL A 90 -7.01 -21.20 6.93
C VAL A 90 -6.82 -22.60 7.51
N ASP A 91 -5.63 -23.20 7.34
CA ASP A 91 -5.28 -24.48 7.96
C ASP A 91 -5.34 -24.40 9.48
N GLY A 92 -4.72 -23.36 10.06
CA GLY A 92 -4.74 -23.15 11.51
C GLY A 92 -6.15 -22.96 12.06
N LEU A 93 -7.00 -22.18 11.38
CA LEU A 93 -8.39 -21.96 11.77
C LEU A 93 -9.24 -23.23 11.62
N SER A 94 -9.04 -24.01 10.56
CA SER A 94 -9.72 -25.30 10.37
C SER A 94 -9.37 -26.27 11.50
N GLN A 95 -8.08 -26.38 11.84
CA GLN A 95 -7.61 -27.21 12.95
C GLN A 95 -8.16 -26.75 14.31
N ALA A 96 -8.12 -25.45 14.57
CA ALA A 96 -8.58 -24.89 15.85
C ALA A 96 -10.10 -24.97 16.03
N SER A 97 -10.87 -24.84 14.95
CA SER A 97 -12.34 -24.87 14.99
C SER A 97 -12.94 -26.26 14.77
N GLY A 98 -12.17 -27.21 14.24
CA GLY A 98 -12.67 -28.53 13.81
C GLY A 98 -13.58 -28.50 12.59
N ARG A 99 -13.72 -27.34 11.92
CA ARG A 99 -14.57 -27.17 10.74
C ARG A 99 -13.75 -27.45 9.47
N ALA A 100 -14.31 -28.26 8.57
CA ALA A 100 -13.67 -28.57 7.30
C ALA A 100 -13.56 -27.34 6.39
N ILE A 101 -12.50 -27.24 5.60
CA ILE A 101 -12.31 -26.17 4.62
C ILE A 101 -13.21 -26.44 3.42
N SER A 102 -14.34 -25.74 3.32
CA SER A 102 -15.30 -25.88 2.22
C SER A 102 -16.07 -24.58 1.95
N SER A 103 -16.90 -24.59 0.90
CA SER A 103 -17.82 -23.48 0.58
C SER A 103 -18.92 -23.27 1.62
N GLU A 104 -19.10 -24.20 2.57
CA GLU A 104 -20.03 -24.03 3.70
C GLU A 104 -19.41 -23.21 4.84
N THR A 105 -18.08 -23.09 4.84
CA THR A 105 -17.32 -22.48 5.93
C THR A 105 -16.56 -21.23 5.53
N LEU A 106 -16.30 -21.04 4.24
CA LEU A 106 -15.55 -19.93 3.68
C LEU A 106 -16.31 -19.30 2.51
N GLU A 107 -16.14 -17.99 2.33
CA GLU A 107 -16.63 -17.32 1.12
C GLU A 107 -15.94 -17.88 -0.14
N PRO A 108 -16.61 -17.87 -1.30
CA PRO A 108 -16.05 -18.38 -2.56
C PRO A 108 -14.67 -17.80 -2.91
N GLU A 109 -14.47 -16.51 -2.69
CA GLU A 109 -13.24 -15.79 -2.99
C GLU A 109 -12.09 -16.27 -2.09
N THR A 110 -12.37 -16.44 -0.80
CA THR A 110 -11.41 -16.93 0.19
C THR A 110 -11.02 -18.38 -0.12
N LEU A 111 -11.99 -19.24 -0.46
CA LEU A 111 -11.73 -20.63 -0.84
C LEU A 111 -10.93 -20.73 -2.16
N ALA A 112 -11.18 -19.85 -3.13
CA ALA A 112 -10.41 -19.79 -4.36
C ALA A 112 -8.97 -19.34 -4.10
N CYS A 113 -8.76 -18.31 -3.27
CA CYS A 113 -7.43 -17.85 -2.86
C CYS A 113 -6.67 -18.94 -2.12
N TYR A 114 -7.33 -19.66 -1.20
CA TYR A 114 -6.74 -20.79 -0.50
C TYR A 114 -6.24 -21.87 -1.47
N ARG A 115 -7.08 -22.31 -2.40
CA ARG A 115 -6.71 -23.32 -3.41
C ARG A 115 -5.58 -22.86 -4.32
N TYR A 116 -5.62 -21.60 -4.75
CA TYR A 116 -4.55 -21.01 -5.54
C TYR A 116 -3.24 -20.98 -4.74
N GLY A 117 -3.28 -20.55 -3.49
CA GLY A 117 -2.13 -20.50 -2.59
C GLY A 117 -1.51 -21.87 -2.29
N GLN A 118 -2.28 -22.96 -2.34
CA GLN A 118 -1.75 -24.31 -2.21
C GLN A 118 -0.93 -24.77 -3.44
N ALA A 119 -1.09 -24.10 -4.59
CA ALA A 119 -0.47 -24.47 -5.86
C ALA A 119 0.66 -23.52 -6.30
N VAL A 120 0.84 -22.41 -5.59
CA VAL A 120 1.93 -21.43 -5.79
C VAL A 120 3.12 -21.80 -4.92
#